data_AF-C6HY95-F1
#
_entry.id   AF-C6HY95-F1
#
_cell.length_a   1.000
_cell.length_b   1.000
_cell.length_c   1.000
_cell.angle_alpha   90.00
_cell.angle_beta   90.00
_cell.angle_gamma   90.00
#
_symmetry.space_group_name_H-M   'P 1'
#
loop_
_entity.id
_entity.type
_entity.pdbx_description
1 polymer ?
#
loop_
_entity_poly.entity_id
_entity_poly.type
_entity_poly.pdbx_seq_one_letter_code
_entity_poly.pdbx_strand_id
1 'polypeptide(L)'
;MARQTLFFCAFFLLVLLLFVFPLSKKAGADSCSLSSVARYIASHSRPAQPLPVSFRIAGALMAASRRTHLPLYLLVAVAQQESSFNPGAVNLASGDYGLLQVHYRFWRSRLAKRSPQGLRAIRRSDLLGIDVNVRAASLILIHDLRLAGGDPVGMLGRFSGRVGGAHRQYVESVLAKGMEFLGALKRQGVLCR
;
A
#
# COMPACT_ATOMS: atom_id res chain seq x y z
N MET A 1 40.89 -20.30 -37.94
CA MET A 1 39.67 -19.53 -37.61
C MET A 1 38.47 -20.40 -37.18
N ALA A 2 38.67 -21.61 -36.63
CA ALA A 2 37.57 -22.49 -36.20
C ALA A 2 37.43 -22.66 -34.67
N ARG A 3 38.34 -22.07 -33.87
CA ARG A 3 38.36 -22.22 -32.40
C ARG A 3 37.52 -21.18 -31.64
N GLN A 4 37.20 -20.03 -32.24
CA GLN A 4 36.42 -18.97 -31.58
C GLN A 4 34.90 -19.19 -31.66
N THR A 5 34.41 -19.92 -32.65
CA THR A 5 32.98 -20.26 -32.82
C THR A 5 32.49 -21.31 -31.83
N LEU A 6 33.36 -22.24 -31.40
CA LEU A 6 33.04 -23.26 -30.39
C LEU A 6 32.80 -22.66 -28.99
N PHE A 7 33.51 -21.58 -28.63
CA PHE A 7 33.33 -20.89 -27.36
C PHE A 7 32.00 -20.14 -27.27
N PHE A 8 31.57 -19.53 -28.38
CA PHE A 8 30.29 -18.82 -28.45
C PHE A 8 29.09 -19.78 -28.37
N CYS A 9 29.16 -20.96 -29.01
CA CYS A 9 28.10 -21.97 -28.91
C CYS A 9 27.99 -22.57 -27.50
N ALA A 10 29.12 -22.82 -26.81
CA ALA A 10 29.11 -23.35 -25.45
C ALA A 10 28.56 -22.35 -24.43
N PHE A 11 28.84 -21.05 -24.59
CA PHE A 11 28.29 -20.01 -23.73
C PHE A 11 26.78 -19.80 -23.95
N PHE A 12 26.32 -19.86 -25.21
CA PHE A 12 24.90 -19.73 -25.52
C PHE A 12 24.06 -20.92 -25.02
N LEU A 13 24.63 -22.14 -25.04
CA LEU A 13 24.00 -23.34 -24.46
C LEU A 13 23.96 -23.30 -22.93
N LEU A 14 24.97 -22.71 -22.26
CA LEU A 14 24.95 -22.51 -20.80
C LEU A 14 23.89 -21.48 -20.38
N VAL A 15 23.71 -20.41 -21.17
CA VAL A 15 22.66 -19.41 -20.93
C VAL A 15 21.26 -19.99 -21.22
N LEU A 16 21.11 -20.86 -22.21
CA LEU A 16 19.84 -21.55 -22.46
C LEU A 16 19.49 -22.60 -21.39
N LEU A 17 20.49 -23.29 -20.82
CA LEU A 17 20.27 -24.23 -19.71
C LEU A 17 19.88 -23.55 -18.39
N LEU A 18 20.14 -22.25 -18.24
CA LEU A 18 19.55 -21.44 -17.17
C LEU A 18 18.08 -21.07 -17.42
N PHE A 19 17.57 -21.23 -18.65
CA PHE A 19 16.17 -20.96 -19.03
C PHE A 19 15.29 -22.21 -19.14
N VAL A 20 15.84 -23.42 -19.03
CA VAL A 20 15.09 -24.70 -19.15
C VAL A 20 15.14 -25.52 -17.85
N PHE A 21 15.11 -24.85 -16.69
CA PHE A 21 14.62 -25.50 -15.49
C PHE A 21 13.09 -25.41 -15.48
N PRO A 22 12.35 -26.53 -15.48
CA PRO A 22 10.98 -26.44 -15.00
C PRO A 22 11.08 -25.98 -13.55
N LEU A 23 10.46 -24.83 -13.25
CA LEU A 23 10.19 -24.36 -11.89
C LEU A 23 9.29 -25.37 -11.18
N SER A 24 9.85 -26.52 -10.82
CA SER A 24 9.30 -27.40 -9.82
C SER A 24 10.05 -27.11 -8.55
N LYS A 25 9.46 -26.27 -7.68
CA LYS A 25 9.25 -26.59 -6.26
C LYS A 25 8.73 -25.40 -5.47
N LYS A 26 7.60 -25.70 -4.81
CA LYS A 26 6.92 -25.01 -3.71
C LYS A 26 6.23 -23.70 -4.06
N ALA A 27 4.92 -23.80 -4.21
CA ALA A 27 3.99 -22.82 -3.67
C ALA A 27 4.20 -22.68 -2.15
N GLY A 28 5.32 -22.11 -1.73
CA GLY A 28 5.41 -21.43 -0.45
C GLY A 28 4.84 -20.05 -0.71
N ALA A 29 3.55 -19.87 -0.44
CA ALA A 29 2.91 -18.59 -0.65
C ALA A 29 3.67 -17.51 0.12
N ASP A 30 4.31 -16.57 -0.60
CA ASP A 30 4.77 -15.25 -0.16
C ASP A 30 3.56 -14.39 0.30
N SER A 31 2.72 -14.96 1.16
CA SER A 31 1.44 -14.38 1.57
C SER A 31 1.60 -13.77 2.95
N CYS A 32 1.54 -12.45 2.99
CA CYS A 32 1.41 -11.72 4.24
C CYS A 32 0.22 -12.29 5.02
N SER A 33 0.46 -12.85 6.20
CA SER A 33 -0.63 -13.44 7.00
C SER A 33 -1.56 -12.34 7.49
N LEU A 34 -2.86 -12.46 7.18
CA LEU A 34 -3.88 -11.52 7.64
C LEU A 34 -3.80 -11.28 9.16
N SER A 35 -3.54 -12.35 9.92
CA SER A 35 -3.39 -12.29 11.38
C SER A 35 -2.18 -11.46 11.82
N SER A 36 -1.05 -11.55 11.11
CA SER A 36 0.16 -10.79 11.42
C SER A 36 -0.02 -9.31 11.14
N VAL A 37 -0.69 -8.97 10.04
CA VAL A 37 -1.06 -7.59 9.71
C VAL A 37 -2.06 -7.04 10.73
N ALA A 38 -3.10 -7.80 11.09
CA ALA A 38 -4.09 -7.39 12.08
C ALA A 38 -3.47 -7.16 13.47
N ARG A 39 -2.55 -8.05 13.90
CA ARG A 39 -1.81 -7.89 15.16
C ARG A 39 -0.94 -6.63 15.15
N TYR A 40 -0.25 -6.34 14.05
CA TYR A 40 0.51 -5.10 13.91
C TYR A 40 -0.40 -3.87 14.00
N ILE A 41 -1.54 -3.86 13.30
CA ILE A 41 -2.50 -2.77 13.36
C ILE A 41 -3.00 -2.57 14.79
N ALA A 42 -3.40 -3.64 15.48
CA ALA A 42 -3.90 -3.58 16.86
C ALA A 42 -2.88 -2.94 17.81
N SER A 43 -1.59 -3.30 17.71
CA SER A 43 -0.55 -2.78 18.61
C SER A 43 -0.12 -1.33 18.35
N HIS A 44 -0.42 -0.80 17.16
CA HIS A 44 -0.03 0.57 16.75
C HIS A 44 -1.23 1.50 16.58
N SER A 45 -2.43 1.02 16.91
CA SER A 45 -3.67 1.79 16.79
C SER A 45 -3.80 2.85 17.87
N ARG A 46 -4.18 4.07 17.49
CA ARG A 46 -4.53 5.16 18.42
C ARG A 46 -5.83 5.85 17.95
N PRO A 47 -6.94 5.73 18.69
CA PRO A 47 -7.12 4.94 19.91
C PRO A 47 -6.99 3.43 19.62
N ALA A 48 -6.79 2.63 20.68
CA ALA A 48 -6.72 1.18 20.57
C ALA A 48 -7.97 0.63 19.84
N GLN A 49 -7.75 -0.19 18.81
CA GLN A 49 -8.83 -0.80 18.06
C GLN A 49 -9.12 -2.21 18.56
N PRO A 50 -10.39 -2.63 18.66
CA PRO A 50 -10.73 -4.03 18.89
C PRO A 50 -10.16 -4.92 17.80
N LEU A 51 -9.72 -6.13 18.16
CA LEU A 51 -9.11 -7.06 17.22
C LEU A 51 -9.97 -7.33 15.96
N PRO A 52 -11.31 -7.49 16.04
CA PRO A 52 -12.16 -7.61 14.84
C PRO A 52 -12.06 -6.41 13.89
N VAL A 53 -11.91 -5.19 14.43
CA VAL A 53 -11.72 -3.98 13.62
C VAL A 53 -10.34 -4.00 12.97
N SER A 54 -9.28 -4.39 13.69
CA SER A 54 -7.94 -4.55 13.13
C SER A 54 -7.89 -5.58 12.00
N PHE A 55 -8.64 -6.69 12.11
CA PHE A 55 -8.80 -7.66 11.02
C PHE A 55 -9.50 -7.07 9.79
N ARG A 56 -10.53 -6.25 9.99
CA ARG A 56 -11.20 -5.55 8.88
C ARG A 56 -10.26 -4.57 8.18
N ILE A 57 -9.49 -3.79 8.95
CA ILE A 57 -8.48 -2.87 8.40
C ILE A 57 -7.44 -3.66 7.61
N ALA A 58 -6.87 -4.72 8.19
CA ALA A 58 -5.88 -5.58 7.53
C ALA A 58 -6.42 -6.14 6.21
N GLY A 59 -7.64 -6.72 6.23
CA GLY A 59 -8.28 -7.29 5.06
C GLY A 59 -8.51 -6.26 3.96
N ALA A 60 -8.98 -5.06 4.32
CA ALA A 60 -9.20 -3.98 3.36
C ALA A 60 -7.90 -3.50 2.71
N LEU A 61 -6.82 -3.30 3.48
CA LEU A 61 -5.51 -2.87 2.98
C LEU A 61 -4.86 -3.95 2.09
N MET A 62 -4.92 -5.22 2.51
CA MET A 62 -4.44 -6.34 1.69
C MET A 62 -5.21 -6.47 0.38
N ALA A 63 -6.53 -6.32 0.42
CA ALA A 63 -7.36 -6.36 -0.77
C ALA A 63 -7.10 -5.15 -1.69
N ALA A 64 -6.82 -3.96 -1.14
CA ALA A 64 -6.42 -2.80 -1.91
C ALA A 64 -5.06 -3.00 -2.56
N SER A 65 -4.05 -3.46 -1.82
CA SER A 65 -2.73 -3.80 -2.35
C SER A 65 -2.83 -4.74 -3.55
N ARG A 66 -3.60 -5.83 -3.42
CA ARG A 66 -3.84 -6.76 -4.55
C ARG A 66 -4.53 -6.12 -5.73
N ARG A 67 -5.50 -5.24 -5.49
CA ARG A 67 -6.29 -4.58 -6.56
C ARG A 67 -5.51 -3.50 -7.31
N THR A 68 -4.62 -2.80 -6.62
CA THR A 68 -3.91 -1.64 -7.18
C THR A 68 -2.45 -1.90 -7.48
N HIS A 69 -1.91 -3.04 -7.02
CA HIS A 69 -0.47 -3.35 -7.04
C HIS A 69 0.38 -2.35 -6.23
N LEU A 70 -0.22 -1.55 -5.35
CA LEU A 70 0.54 -0.79 -4.36
C LEU A 70 1.13 -1.75 -3.32
N PRO A 71 2.40 -1.59 -2.92
CA PRO A 71 2.99 -2.42 -1.88
C PRO A 71 2.19 -2.35 -0.58
N LEU A 72 1.93 -3.50 0.04
CA LEU A 72 1.12 -3.54 1.27
C LEU A 72 1.75 -2.72 2.40
N TYR A 73 3.08 -2.77 2.55
CA TYR A 73 3.78 -2.01 3.58
C TYR A 73 3.52 -0.50 3.45
N LEU A 74 3.39 0.01 2.22
CA LEU A 74 3.13 1.43 1.96
C LEU A 74 1.72 1.81 2.38
N LEU A 75 0.72 0.98 2.07
CA LEU A 75 -0.66 1.21 2.48
C LEU A 75 -0.83 1.15 4.00
N VAL A 76 -0.15 0.21 4.67
CA VAL A 76 -0.14 0.13 6.15
C VAL A 76 0.52 1.37 6.74
N ALA A 77 1.66 1.79 6.19
CA ALA A 77 2.39 2.96 6.67
C ALA A 77 1.60 4.26 6.54
N VAL A 78 0.92 4.48 5.41
CA VAL A 78 0.04 5.65 5.22
C VAL A 78 -1.14 5.59 6.19
N ALA A 79 -1.78 4.44 6.40
CA ALA A 79 -2.88 4.31 7.37
C ALA A 79 -2.43 4.62 8.82
N GLN A 80 -1.22 4.19 9.19
CA GLN A 80 -0.64 4.52 10.48
C GLN A 80 -0.30 6.01 10.59
N GLN A 81 0.27 6.59 9.54
CA GLN A 81 0.65 8.01 9.51
C GLN A 81 -0.57 8.93 9.60
N GLU A 82 -1.61 8.63 8.82
CA GLU A 82 -2.74 9.53 8.64
C GLU A 82 -3.72 9.48 9.82
N SER A 83 -3.96 8.30 10.40
CA SER A 83 -4.96 8.17 11.47
C SER A 83 -4.52 7.32 12.66
N SER A 84 -3.27 6.82 12.65
CA SER A 84 -2.86 5.76 13.59
C SER A 84 -3.88 4.61 13.59
N PHE A 85 -4.32 4.20 12.41
CA PHE A 85 -5.33 3.16 12.20
C PHE A 85 -6.73 3.44 12.78
N ASN A 86 -7.09 4.70 13.05
CA ASN A 86 -8.41 5.07 13.51
C ASN A 86 -9.40 5.26 12.33
N PRO A 87 -10.35 4.33 12.09
CA PRO A 87 -11.33 4.49 11.01
C PRO A 87 -12.33 5.63 11.26
N GLY A 88 -12.50 6.06 12.52
CA GLY A 88 -13.34 7.18 12.91
C GLY A 88 -12.62 8.52 12.94
N ALA A 89 -11.36 8.61 12.47
CA ALA A 89 -10.60 9.85 12.50
C ALA A 89 -11.25 10.93 11.63
N VAL A 90 -11.41 12.12 12.19
CA VAL A 90 -11.94 13.30 11.48
C VAL A 90 -11.04 14.49 11.78
N ASN A 91 -10.46 15.06 10.73
CA ASN A 91 -9.79 16.34 10.82
C ASN A 91 -10.74 17.44 10.34
N LEU A 92 -11.31 18.18 11.30
CA LEU A 92 -12.27 19.25 10.98
C LEU A 92 -11.63 20.46 10.31
N ALA A 93 -10.32 20.71 10.55
CA ALA A 93 -9.62 21.85 10.00
C ALA A 93 -9.35 21.67 8.50
N SER A 94 -8.89 20.49 8.08
CA SER A 94 -8.64 20.18 6.68
C SER A 94 -9.85 19.56 5.98
N GLY A 95 -10.79 18.94 6.69
CA GLY A 95 -11.89 18.20 6.09
C GLY A 95 -11.48 16.83 5.57
N ASP A 96 -10.57 16.17 6.28
CA ASP A 96 -10.12 14.80 6.00
C ASP A 96 -10.84 13.79 6.90
N TYR A 97 -11.15 12.63 6.31
CA TYR A 97 -12.00 11.63 6.96
C TYR A 97 -11.41 10.22 6.87
N GLY A 98 -11.56 9.49 7.97
CA GLY A 98 -11.33 8.06 8.10
C GLY A 98 -9.88 7.62 8.10
N LEU A 99 -9.68 6.32 7.90
CA LEU A 99 -8.42 5.61 8.08
C LEU A 99 -7.22 6.23 7.35
N LEU A 100 -7.43 6.70 6.11
CA LEU A 100 -6.40 7.27 5.25
C LEU A 100 -6.63 8.77 4.99
N GLN A 101 -7.41 9.43 5.86
CA GLN A 101 -7.63 10.89 5.86
C GLN A 101 -7.94 11.46 4.46
N VAL A 102 -9.03 10.99 3.85
CA VAL A 102 -9.42 11.43 2.51
C VAL A 102 -10.12 12.80 2.58
N HIS A 103 -9.55 13.78 1.87
CA HIS A 103 -10.13 15.13 1.75
C HIS A 103 -11.43 15.15 0.92
N TYR A 104 -12.58 15.11 1.60
CA TYR A 104 -13.89 14.88 0.97
C TYR A 104 -14.22 15.88 -0.14
N ARG A 105 -14.09 17.19 0.13
CA ARG A 105 -14.52 18.24 -0.83
C ARG A 105 -13.71 18.21 -2.13
N PHE A 106 -12.43 17.86 -2.03
CA PHE A 106 -11.52 17.83 -3.17
C PHE A 106 -11.72 16.59 -4.02
N TRP A 107 -11.96 15.44 -3.39
CA TRP A 107 -12.02 14.16 -4.08
C TRP A 107 -13.42 13.73 -4.51
N ARG A 108 -14.50 14.22 -3.88
CA ARG A 108 -15.88 13.72 -4.15
C ARG A 108 -16.26 13.71 -5.63
N SER A 109 -15.98 14.78 -6.38
CA SER A 109 -16.34 14.88 -7.79
C SER A 109 -15.44 14.04 -8.69
N ARG A 110 -14.16 13.93 -8.36
CA ARG A 110 -13.19 13.10 -9.09
C ARG A 110 -13.45 11.61 -8.87
N LEU A 111 -13.72 11.21 -7.63
CA LEU A 111 -14.09 9.84 -7.29
C LEU A 111 -15.42 9.47 -7.96
N ALA A 112 -16.40 10.38 -8.00
CA ALA A 112 -17.65 10.11 -8.69
C ALA A 112 -17.46 9.82 -10.19
N LYS A 113 -16.57 10.55 -10.86
CA LYS A 113 -16.29 10.38 -12.29
C LYS A 113 -15.43 9.15 -12.60
N ARG A 114 -14.50 8.79 -11.70
CA ARG A 114 -13.42 7.84 -11.98
C ARG A 114 -13.59 6.46 -11.35
N SER A 115 -14.63 6.27 -10.54
CA SER A 115 -14.78 5.03 -9.78
C SER A 115 -15.82 4.08 -10.38
N PRO A 116 -15.71 2.77 -10.08
CA PRO A 116 -16.79 1.80 -10.27
C PRO A 116 -18.09 2.24 -9.58
N GLN A 117 -19.24 1.62 -9.90
CA GLN A 117 -20.58 2.04 -9.44
C GLN A 117 -20.66 2.39 -7.92
N GLY A 118 -19.82 1.79 -7.07
CA GLY A 118 -19.81 1.98 -5.61
C GLY A 118 -19.22 3.29 -5.03
N LEU A 119 -18.59 4.19 -5.79
CA LEU A 119 -18.14 5.51 -5.26
C LEU A 119 -18.74 6.72 -5.98
N ARG A 120 -19.71 6.49 -6.88
CA ARG A 120 -20.37 7.56 -7.67
C ARG A 120 -21.11 8.60 -6.83
N ALA A 121 -21.65 8.19 -5.68
CA ALA A 121 -22.40 9.04 -4.77
C ALA A 121 -21.86 8.97 -3.34
N ILE A 122 -20.53 9.03 -3.18
CA ILE A 122 -19.93 8.97 -1.84
C ILE A 122 -20.33 10.19 -1.01
N ARG A 123 -20.93 9.95 0.15
CA ARG A 123 -21.19 10.97 1.18
C ARG A 123 -20.00 11.04 2.12
N ARG A 124 -19.88 12.18 2.82
CA ARG A 124 -18.85 12.38 3.84
C ARG A 124 -18.82 11.26 4.89
N SER A 125 -19.98 10.85 5.38
CA SER A 125 -20.11 9.78 6.39
C SER A 125 -19.60 8.43 5.88
N ASP A 126 -19.70 8.17 4.58
CA ASP A 126 -19.30 6.89 4.00
C ASP A 126 -17.77 6.72 4.06
N LEU A 127 -17.00 7.83 4.10
CA LEU A 127 -15.55 7.81 4.29
C LEU A 127 -15.10 7.36 5.70
N LEU A 128 -16.01 7.24 6.67
CA LEU A 128 -15.70 6.62 7.97
C LEU A 128 -15.77 5.09 7.89
N GLY A 129 -16.35 4.53 6.83
CA GLY A 129 -16.34 3.10 6.56
C GLY A 129 -14.97 2.64 6.05
N ILE A 130 -14.36 1.66 6.72
CA ILE A 130 -13.02 1.13 6.40
C ILE A 130 -12.88 0.79 4.91
N ASP A 131 -13.80 -0.01 4.37
CA ASP A 131 -13.71 -0.51 3.00
C ASP A 131 -13.84 0.60 1.94
N VAL A 132 -14.72 1.56 2.20
CA VAL A 132 -14.95 2.72 1.33
C VAL A 132 -13.74 3.66 1.38
N ASN A 133 -13.24 3.96 2.58
CA ASN A 133 -12.08 4.82 2.78
C ASN A 133 -10.82 4.27 2.11
N VAL A 134 -10.51 2.99 2.37
CA VAL A 134 -9.36 2.30 1.77
C VAL A 134 -9.46 2.26 0.25
N ARG A 135 -10.65 1.97 -0.29
CA ARG A 135 -10.86 1.98 -1.74
C ARG A 135 -10.64 3.37 -2.33
N ALA A 136 -11.26 4.40 -1.75
CA ALA A 136 -11.11 5.78 -2.21
C ALA A 136 -9.65 6.23 -2.18
N ALA A 137 -8.98 6.08 -1.04
CA ALA A 137 -7.58 6.45 -0.86
C ALA A 137 -6.64 5.69 -1.80
N SER A 138 -6.86 4.38 -2.01
CA SER A 138 -6.04 3.59 -2.95
C SER A 138 -6.14 4.07 -4.40
N LEU A 139 -7.32 4.55 -4.83
CA LEU A 139 -7.51 5.15 -6.15
C LEU A 139 -6.82 6.51 -6.26
N ILE A 140 -6.81 7.28 -5.18
CA ILE A 140 -6.09 8.55 -5.09
C ILE A 140 -4.58 8.32 -5.18
N LEU A 141 -4.04 7.39 -4.38
CA LEU A 141 -2.62 7.03 -4.41
C LEU A 141 -2.18 6.58 -5.80
N ILE A 142 -2.97 5.74 -6.49
CA ILE A 142 -2.66 5.33 -7.88
C ILE A 142 -2.70 6.51 -8.85
N HIS A 143 -3.69 7.39 -8.71
CA HIS A 143 -3.74 8.60 -9.52
C HIS A 143 -2.47 9.46 -9.30
N ASP A 144 -2.07 9.65 -8.05
CA ASP A 144 -0.94 10.49 -7.70
C ASP A 144 0.40 9.84 -8.08
N LEU A 145 0.48 8.50 -8.05
CA LEU A 145 1.63 7.74 -8.54
C LEU A 145 1.82 7.95 -10.04
N ARG A 146 0.74 7.94 -10.81
CA ARG A 146 0.79 8.23 -12.25
C ARG A 146 1.24 9.66 -12.51
N LEU A 147 0.73 10.63 -11.74
CA LEU A 147 1.17 12.03 -11.84
C LEU A 147 2.62 12.27 -11.38
N ALA A 148 3.16 11.36 -10.56
CA ALA A 148 4.55 11.35 -10.15
C ALA A 148 5.45 10.52 -11.09
N GLY A 149 4.94 10.04 -12.23
CA GLY A 149 5.74 9.24 -13.17
C GLY A 149 6.19 7.88 -12.60
N GLY A 150 5.47 7.34 -11.61
CA GLY A 150 5.83 6.10 -10.93
C GLY A 150 6.71 6.27 -9.69
N ASP A 151 7.06 7.50 -9.30
CA ASP A 151 7.84 7.77 -8.08
C ASP A 151 6.98 7.72 -6.81
N PRO A 152 7.23 6.77 -5.88
CA PRO A 152 6.50 6.70 -4.61
C PRO A 152 6.71 7.92 -3.70
N VAL A 153 7.87 8.58 -3.76
CA VAL A 153 8.14 9.79 -2.95
C VAL A 153 7.28 10.94 -3.44
N GLY A 154 7.30 11.22 -4.75
CA GLY A 154 6.42 12.19 -5.38
C GLY A 154 4.94 11.87 -5.18
N MET A 155 4.54 10.59 -5.21
CA MET A 155 3.18 10.15 -4.89
C MET A 155 2.77 10.56 -3.47
N LEU A 156 3.61 10.27 -2.47
CA LEU A 156 3.33 10.61 -1.06
C LEU A 156 3.24 12.12 -0.83
N GLY A 157 4.10 12.91 -1.48
CA GLY A 157 4.01 14.36 -1.47
C GLY A 157 2.69 14.89 -2.02
N ARG A 158 2.25 14.35 -3.17
CA ARG A 158 0.96 14.70 -3.78
C ARG A 158 -0.23 14.29 -2.92
N PHE A 159 -0.21 13.06 -2.40
CA PHE A 159 -1.28 12.51 -1.58
C PHE A 159 -1.52 13.36 -0.33
N SER A 160 -0.43 13.74 0.36
CA SER A 160 -0.50 14.56 1.57
C SER A 160 -0.79 16.04 1.33
N GLY A 161 -0.58 16.53 0.10
CA GLY A 161 -0.64 17.95 -0.22
C GLY A 161 0.46 18.82 0.44
N ARG A 162 1.46 18.20 1.08
CA ARG A 162 2.55 18.89 1.76
C ARG A 162 3.65 19.31 0.76
N VAL A 163 4.33 20.42 1.06
CA VAL A 163 5.45 20.95 0.24
C VAL A 163 6.67 21.25 1.10
N GLY A 164 7.84 21.44 0.46
CA GLY A 164 9.08 21.86 1.14
C GLY A 164 9.52 20.93 2.28
N GLY A 165 9.90 21.50 3.42
CA GLY A 165 10.35 20.73 4.59
C GLY A 165 9.28 19.79 5.16
N ALA A 166 8.01 20.20 5.13
CA ALA A 166 6.89 19.37 5.60
C ALA A 166 6.66 18.14 4.72
N HIS A 167 6.91 18.26 3.41
CA HIS A 167 6.89 17.12 2.50
C HIS A 167 7.97 16.10 2.90
N ARG A 168 9.21 16.55 3.08
CA ARG A 168 10.32 15.67 3.47
C ARG A 168 10.02 14.91 4.76
N GLN A 169 9.60 15.63 5.80
CA GLN A 169 9.27 15.04 7.10
C GLN A 169 8.14 14.00 6.99
N TYR A 170 7.11 14.28 6.19
CA TYR A 170 6.01 13.35 5.97
C TYR A 170 6.49 12.06 5.29
N VAL A 171 7.27 12.17 4.22
CA VAL A 171 7.81 11.00 3.49
C VAL A 171 8.71 10.17 4.39
N GLU A 172 9.64 10.80 5.09
CA GLU A 172 10.53 10.10 6.04
C GLU A 172 9.72 9.36 7.12
N SER A 173 8.67 9.98 7.66
CA SER A 173 7.80 9.36 8.65
C SER A 173 7.04 8.15 8.09
N VAL A 174 6.48 8.26 6.87
CA VAL A 174 5.80 7.14 6.21
C VAL A 174 6.76 6.00 5.93
N LEU A 175 7.96 6.28 5.39
CA LEU A 175 8.95 5.24 5.10
C LEU A 175 9.44 4.54 6.38
N ALA A 176 9.67 5.30 7.46
CA ALA A 176 10.06 4.73 8.75
C ALA A 176 8.99 3.76 9.28
N LYS A 177 7.70 4.12 9.19
CA LYS A 177 6.58 3.23 9.56
C LYS A 177 6.50 1.99 8.68
N GLY A 178 6.75 2.13 7.38
CA GLY A 178 6.83 0.99 6.46
C GLY A 178 7.93 0.00 6.86
N MET A 179 9.12 0.50 7.21
CA MET A 179 10.23 -0.33 7.68
C MET A 179 9.95 -0.98 9.04
N GLU A 180 9.30 -0.26 9.96
CA GLU A 180 8.84 -0.81 11.24
C GLU A 180 7.88 -1.99 11.04
N PHE A 181 6.90 -1.84 10.14
CA PHE A 181 5.98 -2.90 9.76
C PHE A 181 6.68 -4.12 9.18
N LEU A 182 7.57 -3.93 8.20
CA LEU A 182 8.33 -5.02 7.60
C LEU A 182 9.22 -5.73 8.64
N GLY A 183 9.85 -4.98 9.53
CA GLY A 183 10.63 -5.52 10.64
C GLY A 183 9.77 -6.34 11.61
N ALA A 184 8.55 -5.87 11.91
CA ALA A 184 7.62 -6.59 12.76
C ALA A 184 7.16 -7.92 12.15
N LEU A 185 6.91 -7.95 10.84
CA LEU A 185 6.56 -9.17 10.12
C LEU A 185 7.73 -10.16 10.08
N LYS A 186 8.94 -9.67 9.81
CA LYS A 186 10.16 -10.49 9.83
C LYS A 186 10.38 -11.16 11.18
N ARG A 187 10.17 -10.45 12.30
CA ARG A 187 10.26 -11.00 13.66
C ARG A 187 9.22 -12.09 13.94
N GLN A 188 8.10 -12.08 13.22
CA GLN A 188 7.07 -13.11 13.30
C GLN A 188 7.30 -14.27 12.31
N GLY A 189 8.43 -14.29 11.60
CA GLY A 189 8.72 -15.30 10.57
C GLY A 189 7.89 -15.13 9.29
N VAL A 190 7.30 -13.95 9.06
CA VAL A 190 6.50 -13.66 7.86
C VAL A 190 7.30 -12.76 6.91
N LEU A 191 7.49 -13.19 5.67
CA LEU A 191 7.98 -12.34 4.58
C LEU A 191 6.79 -11.83 3.76
N CYS A 192 6.70 -10.52 3.55
CA CYS A 192 5.74 -9.92 2.63
C CYS A 192 6.55 -9.19 1.55
N ARG A 193 6.44 -9.65 0.30
CA ARG A 193 7.01 -8.97 -0.86
C ARG A 193 6.00 -7.96 -1.42
#